data_AF-A0A848CDP3-F1
#
_entry.id   AF-A0A848CDP3-F1
#
_cell.length_a   1.000
_cell.length_b   1.000
_cell.length_c   1.000
_cell.angle_alpha   90.00
_cell.angle_beta   90.00
_cell.angle_gamma   90.00
#
_symmetry.space_group_name_H-M   'P 1'
#
loop_
_entity.id
_entity.type
_entity.pdbx_description
1 polymer ?
#
loop_
_entity_poly.entity_id
_entity_poly.type
_entity_poly.pdbx_seq_one_letter_code
_entity_poly.pdbx_strand_id
1 'polypeptide(L)' 'MYLTRSLEKIVSTASGFFPVVLVTGARQVGKTTLLRQMMESSGVQGYVSLDDPLRREMATSDPGLFIKNSFVV' A
#
# COMPACT_ATOMS: atom_id res chain seq x y z
N MET A 1 -0.59 20.08 7.24
CA MET A 1 -0.75 20.36 5.79
C MET A 1 -0.07 19.26 5.00
N TYR A 2 -0.76 18.66 4.05
CA TYR A 2 -0.18 17.64 3.16
C TYR A 2 0.56 18.32 2.01
N LEU A 3 1.72 17.76 1.62
CA LEU A 3 2.47 18.20 0.44
C LEU A 3 2.28 17.17 -0.66
N THR A 4 1.69 17.60 -1.78
CA THR A 4 1.48 16.78 -2.97
C THR A 4 2.78 16.14 -3.42
N ARG A 5 2.75 14.82 -3.62
CA ARG A 5 3.92 14.03 -4.02
C ARG A 5 3.80 13.68 -5.49
N SER A 6 4.89 13.84 -6.23
CA SER A 6 4.98 13.40 -7.64
C SER A 6 4.66 11.92 -7.83
N LEU A 7 4.87 11.10 -6.79
CA LEU A 7 4.61 9.67 -6.78
C LEU A 7 3.11 9.32 -6.83
N GLU A 8 2.21 10.24 -6.49
CA GLU A 8 0.75 10.01 -6.50
C GLU A 8 0.26 9.55 -7.87
N LYS A 9 0.69 10.23 -8.94
CA LYS A 9 0.29 9.90 -10.31
C LYS A 9 0.74 8.50 -10.71
N ILE A 10 1.95 8.11 -10.30
CA ILE A 10 2.54 6.80 -10.60
C ILE A 10 1.77 5.70 -9.86
N VAL A 11 1.50 5.90 -8.56
CA VAL A 11 0.77 4.93 -7.75
C VAL A 11 -0.66 4.77 -8.26
N SER A 12 -1.36 5.87 -8.58
CA SER A 12 -2.72 5.83 -9.10
C SER A 12 -2.79 5.08 -10.44
N THR A 13 -1.85 5.37 -11.36
CA THR A 13 -1.77 4.67 -12.63
C THR A 13 -1.50 3.17 -12.42
N ALA A 14 -0.52 2.83 -11.59
CA ALA A 14 -0.17 1.44 -11.30
C ALA A 14 -1.34 0.67 -10.66
N SER A 15 -2.10 1.28 -9.76
CA SER A 15 -3.28 0.68 -9.14
C SER A 15 -4.41 0.36 -10.13
N GLY A 16 -4.44 1.01 -11.30
CA GLY A 16 -5.37 0.66 -12.38
C GLY A 16 -4.96 -0.57 -13.20
N PHE A 17 -3.68 -0.95 -13.16
CA PHE A 17 -3.15 -2.08 -13.94
C PHE A 17 -2.80 -3.30 -13.08
N PHE A 18 -2.37 -3.08 -11.84
CA PHE A 18 -1.86 -4.11 -10.96
C PHE A 18 -2.77 -4.28 -9.75
N PRO A 19 -3.16 -5.52 -9.40
CA PRO A 19 -3.98 -5.79 -8.22
C PRO A 19 -3.23 -5.47 -6.92
N VAL A 20 -1.90 -5.44 -6.95
CA VAL A 20 -1.05 -5.10 -5.80
C VAL A 20 0.07 -4.16 -6.24
N VAL A 21 0.25 -3.07 -5.51
CA VAL A 21 1.33 -2.09 -5.71
C VAL A 21 2.14 -1.97 -4.42
N LEU A 22 3.45 -2.21 -4.49
CA LEU A 22 4.38 -2.07 -3.36
C LEU A 22 5.08 -0.71 -3.42
N VAL A 23 4.90 0.11 -2.37
CA VAL A 23 5.62 1.39 -2.22
C VAL A 23 6.75 1.22 -1.19
N THR A 24 8.00 1.26 -1.67
CA THR A 24 9.20 1.13 -0.85
C THR A 24 10.01 2.44 -0.78
N GLY A 25 11.07 2.45 0.03
CA GLY A 25 11.99 3.58 0.19
C GLY A 25 12.44 3.82 1.63
N ALA A 26 13.35 4.78 1.84
CA ALA A 26 13.95 5.08 3.15
C ALA A 26 12.92 5.33 4.27
N ARG A 27 13.28 5.03 5.52
CA ARG A 27 12.41 5.29 6.69
C ARG A 27 12.12 6.79 6.80
N GLN A 28 10.92 7.14 7.30
CA GLN A 28 10.49 8.52 7.59
C GLN A 28 10.34 9.49 6.40
N VAL A 29 10.37 9.02 5.14
CA VAL A 29 10.13 9.90 3.95
C VAL A 29 8.65 10.21 3.66
N GLY A 30 7.73 9.71 4.51
CA GLY A 30 6.29 9.96 4.37
C GLY A 30 5.52 8.98 3.47
N LYS A 31 6.02 7.75 3.28
CA LYS A 31 5.35 6.71 2.47
C LYS A 31 3.94 6.39 2.98
N THR A 32 3.79 6.18 4.30
CA THR A 32 2.47 5.92 4.92
C THR A 32 1.54 7.12 4.77
N THR A 33 2.07 8.35 4.87
CA THR A 33 1.29 9.57 4.68
C THR A 33 0.76 9.66 3.25
N LEU A 34 1.60 9.38 2.24
CA LEU A 34 1.19 9.32 0.84
C LEU A 34 0.06 8.30 0.62
N LEU A 35 0.26 7.05 1.06
CA LEU A 35 -0.72 5.98 0.83
C LEU A 35 -2.06 6.29 1.53
N ARG A 36 -2.03 6.80 2.77
CA ARG A 36 -3.26 7.23 3.46
C ARG A 36 -4.00 8.33 2.72
N GLN A 37 -3.28 9.36 2.28
CA GLN A 37 -3.89 10.45 1.51
C GLN A 37 -4.54 9.94 0.22
N MET A 38 -3.89 9.03 -0.50
CA MET A 38 -4.41 8.46 -1.75
C MET A 38 -5.62 7.54 -1.54
N MET A 39 -5.71 6.84 -0.42
CA MET A 39 -6.92 6.08 -0.06
C MET A 39 -8.13 7.02 0.13
N GLU A 40 -7.90 8.18 0.74
CA GLU A 40 -8.95 9.19 0.98
C GLU A 40 -9.33 9.96 -0.30
N SER A 41 -8.36 10.27 -1.18
CA SER A 41 -8.58 11.18 -2.31
C SER A 41 -8.74 10.52 -3.67
N SER A 42 -8.22 9.31 -3.86
CA SER A 42 -8.00 8.72 -5.19
C SER A 42 -8.63 7.33 -5.37
N GLY A 43 -9.35 6.82 -4.37
CA GLY A 43 -10.02 5.53 -4.44
C GLY A 43 -9.09 4.32 -4.42
N VAL A 44 -7.82 4.49 -4.01
CA VAL A 44 -6.93 3.34 -3.74
C VAL A 44 -7.57 2.52 -2.61
N GLN A 45 -7.93 1.27 -2.88
CA GLN A 45 -8.59 0.42 -1.90
C GLN A 45 -7.58 -0.51 -1.21
N GLY A 46 -7.56 -0.46 0.11
CA GLY A 46 -6.74 -1.33 0.94
C GLY A 46 -5.30 -0.85 1.12
N TYR A 47 -4.82 -0.98 2.35
CA TYR A 47 -3.43 -0.75 2.74
C TYR A 47 -2.99 -1.84 3.69
N VAL A 48 -1.89 -2.50 3.34
CA VAL A 48 -1.23 -3.45 4.22
C VAL A 48 0.20 -2.99 4.47
N SER A 49 0.55 -2.91 5.75
CA SER A 49 1.93 -2.73 6.18
C SER A 49 2.53 -4.07 6.59
N LEU A 50 3.75 -4.34 6.10
CA LEU A 50 4.59 -5.44 6.58
C LEU A 50 5.36 -5.06 7.86
N ASP A 51 5.11 -3.88 8.45
CA ASP A 51 5.63 -3.53 9.77
C ASP A 51 4.93 -4.29 10.90
N ASP A 52 3.71 -4.78 10.65
CA ASP A 52 3.00 -5.69 11.57
C ASP A 52 3.63 -7.09 11.51
N PRO A 53 4.19 -7.61 12.62
CA PRO A 53 4.83 -8.91 12.67
C PRO A 53 3.94 -10.07 12.20
N LEU A 54 2.65 -10.06 12.57
CA LEU A 54 1.70 -11.11 12.17
C LEU A 54 1.45 -11.10 10.66
N ARG A 55 1.29 -9.91 10.09
CA ARG A 55 1.12 -9.78 8.63
C ARG A 55 2.38 -10.16 7.86
N ARG A 56 3.55 -9.81 8.39
CA ARG A 56 4.84 -10.20 7.80
C ARG A 56 5.04 -11.71 7.84
N GLU A 57 4.73 -12.34 8.98
CA GLU A 57 4.82 -13.78 9.13
C GLU A 57 3.89 -14.47 8.12
N MET A 58 2.62 -14.08 8.05
CA MET A 58 1.66 -14.63 7.08
C MET A 58 2.11 -14.42 5.63
N ALA A 59 2.63 -13.24 5.28
CA ALA A 59 3.17 -12.97 3.95
C ALA A 59 4.33 -13.89 3.57
N THR A 60 5.06 -14.42 4.56
CA THR A 60 6.21 -15.32 4.37
C THR A 60 5.81 -16.79 4.41
N SER A 61 4.92 -17.17 5.33
CA SER A 61 4.54 -18.56 5.59
C SER A 61 3.40 -19.05 4.66
N ASP A 62 2.44 -18.19 4.32
CA ASP A 62 1.38 -18.49 3.36
C ASP A 62 0.99 -17.22 2.55
N PRO A 63 1.74 -16.93 1.45
CA PRO A 63 1.47 -15.76 0.61
C PRO A 63 0.07 -15.77 -0.03
N GLY A 64 -0.48 -16.96 -0.32
CA GLY A 64 -1.80 -17.09 -0.94
C GLY A 64 -2.91 -16.65 0.02
N LEU A 65 -2.85 -17.11 1.27
CA LEU A 65 -3.75 -16.66 2.32
C LEU A 65 -3.55 -15.19 2.66
N PHE A 66 -2.29 -14.72 2.68
CA PHE A 66 -1.97 -13.31 2.89
C PHE A 66 -2.72 -12.41 1.90
N ILE A 67 -2.68 -12.71 0.60
CA ILE A 67 -3.37 -11.91 -0.42
C ILE A 67 -4.88 -11.95 -0.24
N LYS A 68 -5.47 -13.12 0.05
CA LYS A 68 -6.93 -13.25 0.30
C LYS A 68 -7.42 -12.43 1.50
N ASN A 69 -6.63 -12.36 2.58
CA ASN A 69 -6.99 -11.61 3.78
C ASN A 69 -6.56 -10.14 3.76
N SER A 70 -5.73 -9.73 2.80
CA SER A 70 -5.18 -8.36 2.71
C SER A 70 -6.13 -7.38 2.03
N PHE A 71 -7.05 -7.88 1.21
CA PHE A 71 -7.98 -7.06 0.44
C PHE A 71 -9.34 -7.76 0.44
N VAL A 72 -10.34 -7.12 1.04
CA VAL A 72 -11.74 -7.52 0.83
C VAL A 72 -12.12 -7.00 -0.54
N VAL A 73 -12.40 -7.89 -1.47
CA VAL A 73 -13.11 -7.54 -2.72
C VAL A 73 -14.59 -7.40 -2.37
#